data_AF-A0A7H8V172-F1
#
_entry.id   AF-A0A7H8V172-F1
#
_cell.length_a   1.000
_cell.length_b   1.000
_cell.length_c   1.000
_cell.angle_alpha   90.00
_cell.angle_beta   90.00
_cell.angle_gamma   90.00
#
_symmetry.space_group_name_H-M   'P 1'
#
loop_
_entity.id
_entity.type
_entity.pdbx_description
1 polymer ?
#
loop_
_entity_poly.entity_id
_entity_poly.type
_entity_poly.pdbx_seq_one_letter_code
_entity_poly.pdbx_strand_id
1 'polypeptide(L)'
;MTAMISLWIAIVAFFLLCLNHFFPSRNAGFGLRFPFAFHTLKGWKQSQSRFYILVILLNLLIFLYSFYIDLNEIRVLGLSIFSIVFSGILIFLISFKE
;
A
#
# COMPACT_ATOMS: atom_id res chain seq x y z
N MET A 1 1.47 21.63 6.36
CA MET A 1 2.56 20.73 5.89
C MET A 1 2.34 19.29 6.39
N THR A 2 1.89 19.15 7.64
CA THR A 2 1.51 17.91 8.35
C THR A 2 0.76 16.85 7.51
N ALA A 3 -0.31 17.24 6.80
CA ALA A 3 -1.13 16.31 6.01
C ALA A 3 -0.48 15.88 4.67
N MET A 4 0.61 16.51 4.24
CA MET A 4 1.21 16.20 2.94
C MET A 4 1.87 14.81 2.89
N ILE A 5 2.29 14.27 4.05
CA ILE A 5 2.98 12.96 4.11
C ILE A 5 2.06 11.85 3.62
N SER A 6 0.81 11.80 4.08
CA SER A 6 -0.13 10.77 3.62
C SER A 6 -0.43 10.92 2.13
N LEU A 7 -0.56 12.16 1.62
CA LEU A 7 -0.72 12.41 0.19
C LEU A 7 0.49 11.93 -0.63
N TRP A 8 1.71 12.21 -0.17
CA TRP A 8 2.94 11.73 -0.80
C TRP A 8 3.00 10.20 -0.86
N ILE A 9 2.62 9.53 0.23
CA ILE A 9 2.55 8.06 0.28
C ILE A 9 1.54 7.54 -0.74
N ALA A 10 0.36 8.18 -0.87
CA ALA A 10 -0.62 7.81 -1.88
C ALA A 10 -0.08 7.98 -3.32
N ILE A 11 0.64 9.07 -3.60
CA ILE A 11 1.27 9.33 -4.90
C ILE A 11 2.33 8.27 -5.22
N VAL A 12 3.21 7.97 -4.26
CA VAL A 12 4.25 6.94 -4.43
C VAL A 12 3.62 5.56 -4.65
N ALA A 13 2.57 5.21 -3.87
CA ALA A 13 1.85 3.96 -4.05
C ALA A 13 1.17 3.86 -5.42
N PHE A 14 0.61 4.97 -5.93
CA PHE A 14 0.06 5.04 -7.28
C PHE A 14 1.14 4.83 -8.36
N PHE A 15 2.30 5.46 -8.21
CA PHE A 15 3.43 5.23 -9.12
C PHE A 15 3.86 3.76 -9.13
N LEU A 16 3.96 3.13 -7.95
CA LEU A 16 4.30 1.71 -7.82
C LEU A 16 3.21 0.80 -8.40
N LEU A 17 1.93 1.18 -8.31
CA LEU A 17 0.82 0.49 -8.96
C LEU A 17 0.95 0.53 -10.48
N CYS A 18 1.28 1.69 -11.05
CA CYS A 18 1.55 1.82 -12.48
C CYS A 18 2.74 0.95 -12.91
N LEU A 19 3.84 0.98 -12.15
CA LEU A 19 4.98 0.11 -12.42
C LEU A 19 4.62 -1.38 -12.35
N ASN A 20 3.76 -1.78 -11.41
CA ASN A 20 3.28 -3.16 -11.33
C ASN A 20 2.40 -3.53 -12.54
N HIS A 21 1.65 -2.56 -13.08
CA HIS A 21 0.83 -2.78 -14.26
C HIS A 21 1.69 -3.03 -15.52
N PHE A 22 2.66 -2.16 -15.79
CA PHE A 22 3.50 -2.18 -17.00
C PHE A 22 4.68 -3.15 -16.92
N PHE A 23 5.28 -3.33 -15.75
CA PHE A 23 6.50 -4.12 -15.55
C PHE A 23 6.36 -5.14 -14.39
N PRO A 24 5.36 -6.04 -14.43
CA PRO A 24 5.06 -6.96 -13.31
C PRO A 24 6.20 -7.94 -12.99
N SER A 25 7.07 -8.24 -13.95
CA SER A 25 8.24 -9.12 -13.75
C SER A 25 9.43 -8.42 -13.08
N ARG A 26 9.51 -7.09 -13.16
CA ARG A 26 10.61 -6.28 -12.64
C ARG A 26 10.28 -5.60 -11.31
N ASN A 27 8.99 -5.57 -10.94
CA ASN A 27 8.55 -4.91 -9.70
C ASN A 27 8.78 -5.83 -8.49
N ALA A 28 10.02 -5.86 -7.99
CA ALA A 28 10.40 -6.45 -6.71
C ALA A 28 10.03 -5.53 -5.52
N GLY A 29 8.89 -4.83 -5.61
CA GLY A 29 8.39 -3.96 -4.54
C GLY A 29 8.01 -4.78 -3.31
N PHE A 30 8.81 -4.63 -2.25
CA PHE A 30 8.63 -5.09 -0.88
C PHE A 30 7.78 -6.36 -0.70
N GLY A 31 8.39 -7.49 -1.01
CA GLY A 31 7.91 -8.77 -0.55
C GLY A 31 8.78 -9.85 -1.16
N LEU A 32 9.36 -10.67 -0.29
CA LEU A 32 9.83 -11.98 -0.69
C LEU A 32 8.69 -12.62 -1.50
N ARG A 33 8.98 -13.08 -2.73
CA ARG A 33 8.08 -14.02 -3.40
C ARG A 33 8.06 -15.26 -2.52
N PHE A 34 7.14 -15.30 -1.56
CA PHE A 34 6.95 -16.47 -0.72
C PHE A 34 6.48 -17.58 -1.66
N PRO A 35 7.22 -18.70 -1.77
CA PRO A 35 6.88 -19.78 -2.67
C PRO A 35 5.41 -20.17 -2.50
N PHE A 36 4.98 -20.30 -1.24
CA PHE A 36 3.65 -20.77 -0.87
C PHE A 36 2.48 -19.82 -1.20
N ALA A 37 2.66 -18.49 -1.15
CA ALA A 37 1.55 -17.53 -1.30
C ALA A 37 1.52 -16.84 -2.69
N PHE A 38 2.63 -16.87 -3.42
CA PHE A 38 2.79 -16.09 -4.67
C PHE A 38 3.49 -16.89 -5.77
N HIS A 39 3.08 -18.16 -5.94
CA HIS A 39 3.71 -19.11 -6.86
C HIS A 39 3.71 -18.65 -8.33
N THR A 40 2.72 -17.85 -8.74
CA THR A 40 2.59 -17.36 -10.12
C THR A 40 2.83 -15.86 -10.22
N LEU A 41 3.43 -15.43 -11.33
CA LEU A 41 3.61 -14.01 -11.65
C LEU A 41 2.26 -13.25 -11.66
N LYS A 42 1.19 -13.93 -12.09
CA LYS A 42 -0.17 -13.38 -12.11
C LYS A 42 -0.72 -13.14 -10.69
N GLY A 43 -0.59 -14.12 -9.80
CA GLY A 43 -0.99 -13.99 -8.39
C GLY A 43 -0.19 -12.92 -7.66
N TRP A 44 1.13 -12.92 -7.87
CA TRP A 44 2.01 -11.86 -7.36
C TRP A 44 1.58 -10.46 -7.81
N LYS A 45 1.34 -10.27 -9.11
CA LYS A 45 0.87 -9.00 -9.68
C LYS A 45 -0.45 -8.57 -9.04
N GLN A 46 -1.39 -9.50 -8.90
CA GLN A 46 -2.72 -9.22 -8.33
C GLN A 46 -2.63 -8.81 -6.86
N SER A 47 -1.84 -9.50 -6.05
CA SER A 47 -1.63 -9.17 -4.65
C SER A 47 -0.92 -7.83 -4.47
N GLN A 48 0.13 -7.53 -5.26
CA GLN A 48 0.77 -6.21 -5.24
C GLN A 48 -0.20 -5.10 -5.66
N SER A 49 -1.02 -5.31 -6.70
CA SER A 49 -2.02 -4.32 -7.11
C SER A 49 -3.01 -4.02 -6.00
N ARG A 50 -3.54 -5.08 -5.35
CA ARG A 50 -4.47 -4.92 -4.21
C ARG A 50 -3.81 -4.20 -3.04
N PHE A 51 -2.55 -4.52 -2.73
CA PHE A 51 -1.77 -3.83 -1.71
C PHE A 51 -1.65 -2.33 -1.99
N TYR A 52 -1.20 -1.94 -3.19
CA TYR A 52 -1.05 -0.52 -3.52
C TYR A 52 -2.40 0.21 -3.52
N ILE A 53 -3.47 -0.41 -4.02
CA ILE A 53 -4.82 0.17 -3.97
C ILE A 53 -5.24 0.44 -2.52
N LEU A 54 -5.03 -0.50 -1.60
CA LEU A 54 -5.34 -0.30 -0.18
C LEU A 54 -4.53 0.83 0.45
N VAL A 55 -3.22 0.88 0.17
CA VAL A 55 -2.34 1.95 0.68
C VAL A 55 -2.80 3.31 0.17
N ILE A 56 -3.16 3.43 -1.11
CA ILE A 56 -3.70 4.66 -1.69
C ILE A 56 -4.98 5.08 -0.97
N LEU A 57 -5.96 4.17 -0.86
CA LEU A 57 -7.26 4.47 -0.24
C LEU A 57 -7.12 4.90 1.22
N LEU A 58 -6.35 4.16 2.01
CA LEU A 58 -6.15 4.48 3.43
C LEU A 58 -5.41 5.80 3.62
N ASN A 59 -4.40 6.10 2.80
CA ASN A 59 -3.68 7.37 2.93
C ASN A 59 -4.48 8.56 2.41
N LEU A 60 -5.34 8.39 1.40
CA LEU A 60 -6.31 9.41 1.01
C LEU A 60 -7.33 9.66 2.14
N LEU A 61 -7.80 8.62 2.83
CA LEU A 61 -8.67 8.78 3.99
C LEU A 61 -7.96 9.51 5.15
N ILE A 62 -6.72 9.15 5.46
CA ILE A 62 -5.91 9.83 6.48
C ILE A 62 -5.72 11.31 6.11
N PHE A 63 -5.44 11.59 4.83
CA PHE A 63 -5.30 12.95 4.31
C PHE A 63 -6.58 13.78 4.50
N LEU A 64 -7.73 13.25 4.06
CA LEU A 64 -9.03 13.90 4.21
C LEU A 64 -9.39 14.08 5.69
N TYR A 65 -9.13 13.07 6.52
CA TYR A 65 -9.36 13.11 7.96
C TYR A 65 -8.50 14.17 8.66
N SER A 66 -7.26 14.37 8.20
CA SER A 66 -6.35 15.39 8.74
C SER A 66 -6.76 16.83 8.36
N PHE A 67 -7.61 17.01 7.35
CA PHE A 67 -8.23 18.32 7.10
C PHE A 67 -9.46 18.55 7.97
N TYR A 68 -10.20 17.49 8.28
CA TYR A 68 -11.40 17.57 9.10
C TYR A 68 -11.06 17.77 10.59
N ILE A 69 -10.00 17.12 11.06
CA ILE A 69 -9.48 17.21 12.43
C ILE A 69 -8.02 17.61 12.36
N ASP A 70 -7.63 18.61 13.16
CA ASP A 70 -6.25 19.10 13.23
C ASP A 70 -5.33 18.05 13.90
N LEU A 71 -4.92 17.07 13.11
CA LEU A 71 -4.00 16.01 13.51
C LEU A 71 -2.57 16.53 13.44
N ASN A 72 -1.82 16.32 14.53
CA ASN A 72 -0.39 16.59 14.53
C ASN A 72 0.38 15.63 13.60
N GLU A 73 1.59 16.03 13.19
CA GLU A 73 2.42 15.30 12.22
C GLU A 73 2.71 13.86 12.64
N ILE A 74 3.01 13.65 13.93
CA ILE A 74 3.38 12.34 14.47
C ILE A 74 2.21 11.37 14.34
N ARG A 75 0.97 11.82 14.58
CA ARG A 75 -0.23 10.99 14.41
C ARG A 75 -0.47 10.65 12.94
N VAL A 76 -0.34 11.62 12.03
CA VAL A 76 -0.47 11.37 10.58
C VAL A 76 0.55 10.33 10.12
N LEU A 77 1.81 10.50 10.52
CA LEU A 77 2.88 9.55 10.21
C LEU A 77 2.59 8.15 10.78
N GLY A 78 2.17 8.07 12.05
CA GLY A 78 1.82 6.81 12.70
C GLY A 78 0.68 6.08 11.99
N LEU A 79 -0.38 6.79 11.62
CA LEU A 79 -1.50 6.25 10.85
C LEU A 79 -1.07 5.80 9.45
N SER A 80 -0.21 6.58 8.79
CA SER A 80 0.33 6.22 7.48
C SER A 80 1.19 4.97 7.53
N ILE A 81 2.09 4.83 8.51
CA ILE A 81 2.90 3.60 8.71
C ILE A 81 1.97 2.41 9.01
N PHE A 82 1.01 2.59 9.91
CA PHE A 82 0.04 1.56 10.25
C PHE A 82 -0.73 1.09 9.00
N SER A 83 -1.16 2.01 8.14
CA SER A 83 -1.90 1.69 6.91
C SER A 83 -1.09 0.78 5.96
N ILE A 84 0.22 0.99 5.87
CA ILE A 84 1.13 0.20 5.04
C ILE A 84 1.27 -1.21 5.63
N VAL A 85 1.60 -1.30 6.92
CA VAL A 85 1.78 -2.60 7.62
C VAL A 85 0.48 -3.40 7.60
N PHE A 86 -0.65 -2.77 7.92
CA PHE A 86 -1.97 -3.39 7.91
C PHE A 86 -2.32 -3.91 6.52
N SER A 87 -2.09 -3.12 5.45
CA SER A 87 -2.33 -3.56 4.08
C SER A 87 -1.48 -4.78 3.72
N GLY A 88 -0.21 -4.80 4.14
CA GLY A 88 0.69 -5.92 3.90
C GLY A 88 0.22 -7.20 4.57
N ILE A 89 -0.13 -7.13 5.86
CA ILE A 89 -0.67 -8.27 6.62
C ILE A 89 -1.99 -8.75 6.02
N LEU A 90 -2.90 -7.84 5.69
CA LEU A 90 -4.21 -8.19 5.14
C LEU A 90 -4.07 -8.94 3.81
N ILE A 91 -3.23 -8.44 2.89
CA ILE A 91 -3.00 -9.10 1.61
C ILE A 91 -2.30 -10.46 1.79
N PHE A 92 -1.33 -10.55 2.70
CA PHE A 92 -0.67 -11.81 3.02
C PHE A 92 -1.67 -12.87 3.51
N LEU A 93 -2.56 -12.51 4.44
CA LEU A 93 -3.59 -13.40 4.97
C LEU A 93 -4.62 -13.82 3.92
N ILE A 94 -5.02 -12.91 3.03
CA ILE A 94 -5.95 -13.21 1.93
C ILE A 94 -5.31 -14.18 0.94
N SER A 95 -4.02 -14.04 0.65
CA SER A 95 -3.30 -14.92 -0.29
C SER A 95 -3.12 -16.37 0.17
N PHE A 96 -3.39 -16.72 1.44
CA PHE A 96 -3.47 -18.13 1.87
C PHE A 96 -4.85 -18.75 1.65
N LYS A 97 -5.88 -17.94 1.41
CA LYS A 97 -7.25 -18.41 1.18
C LYS A 97 -7.58 -18.58 -0.31
N GLU A 98 -6.80 -17.95 -1.20
CA GLU A 98 -6.89 -18.10 -2.66
C GLU A 98 -6.02 -19.25 -3.15
#